data_AF-A0A7G5FIP0-F1
#
_entry.id   AF-A0A7G5FIP0-F1
#
_cell.length_a   1.000
_cell.length_b   1.000
_cell.length_c   1.000
_cell.angle_alpha   90.00
_cell.angle_beta   90.00
_cell.angle_gamma   90.00
#
_symmetry.space_group_name_H-M   'P 1'
#
loop_
_entity.id
_entity.type
_entity.pdbx_description
1 polymer ?
#
loop_
_entity_poly.entity_id
_entity_poly.type
_entity_poly.pdbx_seq_one_letter_code
_entity_poly.pdbx_strand_id
1 'polypeptide(L)'
;MNDRGASKGAVFAKAAKNRDIFNTVLLLAKAARLPKNLEKVAVQLHYLPKDNRRRDTDNLTASAKPMYDALSAAGTGKQAGYGLVPDDDHLHMAKPEPVIHHHHKGQQPRMWLEITTETPQ
;
A
#
# COMPACT_ATOMS: atom_id res chain seq x y z
N MET A 1 -2.20 15.95 5.65
CA MET A 1 -1.39 16.89 4.82
C MET A 1 -2.33 17.80 4.06
N ASN A 2 -2.30 19.11 4.34
CA ASN A 2 -3.12 20.11 3.66
C ASN A 2 -2.45 20.52 2.33
N ASP A 3 -3.08 20.25 1.18
CA ASP A 3 -2.59 20.64 -0.16
C ASP A 3 -2.75 22.16 -0.45
N ARG A 4 -2.77 23.02 0.58
CA ARG A 4 -2.90 24.48 0.43
C ARG A 4 -1.61 25.06 -0.17
N GLY A 5 -1.59 25.23 -1.49
CA GLY A 5 -0.49 25.83 -2.25
C GLY A 5 0.05 24.99 -3.41
N ALA A 6 -0.45 23.77 -3.62
CA ALA A 6 -0.04 22.95 -4.75
C ALA A 6 -0.64 23.49 -6.07
N SER A 7 0.18 23.60 -7.11
CA SER A 7 -0.31 23.94 -8.45
C SER A 7 -1.25 22.83 -8.95
N LYS A 8 -2.22 23.18 -9.81
CA LYS A 8 -3.13 22.18 -10.41
C LYS A 8 -2.37 21.01 -11.04
N GLY A 9 -1.25 21.31 -11.73
CA GLY A 9 -0.38 20.29 -12.33
C GLY A 9 0.22 19.31 -11.31
N ALA A 10 0.68 19.78 -10.16
CA ALA A 10 1.23 18.92 -9.11
C ALA A 10 0.16 17.98 -8.51
N VAL A 11 -1.07 18.49 -8.33
CA VAL A 11 -2.21 17.67 -7.87
C VAL A 11 -2.52 16.56 -8.88
N PHE A 12 -2.57 16.88 -10.17
CA PHE A 12 -2.81 15.88 -11.22
C PHE A 12 -1.70 14.83 -11.29
N ALA A 13 -0.43 15.23 -11.15
CA ALA A 13 0.69 14.29 -11.13
C ALA A 13 0.63 13.31 -9.94
N LYS A 14 0.29 13.82 -8.75
CA LYS A 14 0.07 12.99 -7.55
C LYS A 14 -1.08 12.01 -7.75
N ALA A 15 -2.20 12.46 -8.31
CA ALA A 15 -3.34 11.60 -8.60
C ALA A 15 -3.01 10.51 -9.62
N ALA A 16 -2.26 10.83 -10.67
CA ALA A 16 -1.78 9.86 -11.64
C ALA A 16 -0.89 8.80 -10.96
N LYS A 17 0.07 9.23 -10.13
CA LYS A 17 0.96 8.31 -9.42
C LYS A 17 0.21 7.38 -8.47
N ASN A 18 -0.78 7.88 -7.74
CA ASN A 18 -1.62 7.07 -6.87
C ASN A 18 -2.37 6.00 -7.66
N ARG A 19 -2.88 6.35 -8.85
CA ARG A 19 -3.55 5.40 -9.74
C ARG A 19 -2.60 4.33 -10.28
N ASP A 20 -1.37 4.70 -10.62
CA ASP A 20 -0.36 3.72 -11.06
C ASP A 20 -0.01 2.72 -9.95
N ILE A 21 0.13 3.21 -8.70
CA ILE A 21 0.37 2.34 -7.54
C ILE A 21 -0.81 1.39 -7.34
N PHE A 22 -2.05 1.92 -7.35
CA PHE A 22 -3.27 1.13 -7.20
C PHE A 22 -3.37 0.00 -8.24
N ASN A 23 -3.17 0.33 -9.51
CA ASN A 23 -3.21 -0.63 -10.61
C ASN A 23 -2.11 -1.69 -10.50
N THR A 24 -0.91 -1.29 -10.07
CA THR A 24 0.20 -2.21 -9.84
C THR A 24 -0.15 -3.22 -8.75
N VAL A 25 -0.69 -2.77 -7.62
CA VAL A 25 -1.10 -3.66 -6.53
C VAL A 25 -2.21 -4.61 -6.95
N LEU A 26 -3.21 -4.14 -7.71
CA LEU A 26 -4.25 -5.02 -8.27
C LEU A 26 -3.67 -6.13 -9.13
N LEU A 27 -2.73 -5.79 -10.01
CA LEU A 27 -2.07 -6.78 -10.87
C LEU A 27 -1.31 -7.81 -10.04
N LEU A 28 -0.52 -7.35 -9.06
CA LEU A 28 0.26 -8.23 -8.18
C LEU A 28 -0.62 -9.12 -7.30
N ALA A 29 -1.71 -8.60 -6.74
CA ALA A 29 -2.67 -9.37 -5.96
C ALA A 29 -3.34 -10.47 -6.78
N LYS A 30 -3.71 -10.17 -8.04
CA LYS A 30 -4.24 -11.16 -9.00
C LYS A 30 -3.19 -12.22 -9.34
N ALA A 31 -1.97 -11.80 -9.65
CA ALA A 31 -0.87 -12.71 -9.98
C ALA A 31 -0.51 -13.65 -8.82
N ALA A 32 -0.51 -13.12 -7.59
CA ALA A 32 -0.26 -13.86 -6.36
C ALA A 32 -1.44 -14.74 -5.92
N ARG A 33 -2.60 -14.63 -6.57
CA ARG A 33 -3.84 -15.36 -6.23
C ARG A 33 -4.19 -15.23 -4.75
N LEU A 34 -4.13 -14.01 -4.22
CA LEU A 34 -4.48 -13.76 -2.83
C LEU A 34 -5.90 -14.26 -2.53
N PRO A 35 -6.16 -14.73 -1.29
CA PRO A 35 -7.52 -15.05 -0.87
C PRO A 35 -8.42 -13.82 -0.98
N LYS A 36 -9.73 -14.06 -1.00
CA LYS A 36 -10.76 -13.02 -1.09
C LYS A 36 -11.78 -13.17 0.01
N ASN A 37 -12.48 -12.07 0.31
CA ASN A 37 -13.56 -12.02 1.28
C ASN A 37 -13.14 -12.48 2.68
N LEU A 38 -11.91 -12.15 3.09
CA LEU A 38 -11.49 -12.33 4.46
C LEU A 38 -12.14 -11.29 5.36
N GLU A 39 -12.43 -11.65 6.60
CA GLU A 39 -12.99 -10.71 7.57
C GLU A 39 -11.95 -9.68 8.01
N LYS A 40 -10.72 -10.14 8.28
CA LYS A 40 -9.65 -9.30 8.79
C LYS A 40 -8.28 -9.75 8.30
N VAL A 41 -7.42 -8.78 7.99
CA VAL A 41 -6.01 -9.00 7.62
C VAL A 41 -5.11 -7.96 8.25
N ALA A 42 -3.82 -8.27 8.35
CA ALA A 42 -2.77 -7.27 8.57
C ALA A 42 -1.95 -7.09 7.29
N VAL A 43 -1.77 -5.83 6.87
CA VAL A 43 -0.96 -5.49 5.69
C VAL A 43 0.17 -4.56 6.13
N GLN A 44 1.40 -5.05 6.08
CA GLN A 44 2.58 -4.27 6.45
C GLN A 44 3.40 -3.89 5.22
N LEU A 45 3.74 -2.61 5.10
CA LEU A 45 4.62 -2.11 4.04
C LEU A 45 6.08 -2.34 4.43
N HIS A 46 6.83 -3.00 3.55
CA HIS A 46 8.26 -3.18 3.70
C HIS A 46 8.99 -2.41 2.61
N TYR A 47 10.01 -1.66 3.01
CA TYR A 47 10.80 -0.84 2.11
C TYR A 47 12.30 -1.07 2.32
N LEU A 48 12.98 -1.55 1.27
CA LEU A 48 14.43 -1.58 1.18
C LEU A 48 14.88 -0.39 0.31
N PRO A 49 15.46 0.66 0.92
CA PRO A 49 15.93 1.82 0.19
C PRO A 49 17.16 1.53 -0.67
N LYS A 50 17.50 2.49 -1.54
CA LYS A 50 18.73 2.47 -2.36
C LYS A 50 19.97 2.86 -1.54
N ASP A 51 19.78 3.61 -0.46
CA ASP A 51 20.82 4.10 0.43
C ASP A 51 20.34 4.10 1.89
N ASN A 52 21.28 4.21 2.84
CA ASN A 52 20.97 4.26 4.28
C ASN A 52 20.76 5.68 4.79
N ARG A 53 20.31 6.60 3.93
CA ARG A 53 19.93 7.93 4.39
C ARG A 53 18.65 7.82 5.22
N ARG A 54 18.52 8.67 6.24
CA ARG A 54 17.31 8.72 7.06
C ARG A 54 16.05 8.89 6.20
N ARG A 55 15.02 8.12 6.53
CA ARG A 55 13.69 8.15 5.94
C ARG A 55 12.69 7.99 7.07
N ASP A 56 11.58 8.71 7.00
CA ASP A 56 10.54 8.67 8.00
C ASP A 56 9.40 7.73 7.54
N THR A 57 8.87 6.94 8.46
CA THR A 57 7.83 5.91 8.22
C THR A 57 6.45 6.50 7.93
N ASP A 58 6.18 7.73 8.38
CA ASP A 58 4.96 8.48 8.12
C ASP A 58 4.76 8.81 6.63
N ASN A 59 5.85 9.19 5.93
CA ASN A 59 5.86 9.42 4.49
C ASN A 59 5.55 8.15 3.70
N LEU A 60 6.03 6.99 4.18
CA LEU A 60 5.72 5.69 3.61
C LEU A 60 4.25 5.32 3.84
N THR A 61 3.73 5.57 5.04
CA THR A 61 2.33 5.33 5.38
C THR A 61 1.38 6.14 4.48
N ALA A 62 1.69 7.42 4.25
CA ALA A 62 0.92 8.26 3.34
C ALA A 62 0.95 7.73 1.89
N SER A 63 2.10 7.20 1.46
CA SER A 63 2.29 6.62 0.12
C SER A 63 1.65 5.24 -0.03
N ALA A 64 1.41 4.54 1.08
CA ALA A 64 0.83 3.19 1.13
C ALA A 64 -0.69 3.19 0.96
N LYS A 65 -1.37 4.33 1.20
CA LYS A 65 -2.84 4.40 1.11
C LYS A 65 -3.43 3.81 -0.19
N PRO A 66 -2.98 4.19 -1.41
CA PRO A 66 -3.51 3.59 -2.63
C PRO A 66 -3.25 2.07 -2.74
N MET A 67 -2.29 1.52 -2.00
CA MET A 67 -2.06 0.08 -1.93
C MET A 67 -3.13 -0.62 -1.09
N TYR A 68 -3.50 -0.03 0.06
CA TYR A 68 -4.56 -0.54 0.93
C TYR A 68 -5.93 -0.45 0.24
N ASP A 69 -6.23 0.70 -0.37
CA ASP A 69 -7.44 0.89 -1.18
C ASP A 69 -7.50 -0.17 -2.30
N ALA A 70 -6.38 -0.51 -2.93
CA ALA A 70 -6.35 -1.51 -4.00
C ALA A 70 -6.63 -2.93 -3.52
N LEU A 71 -6.33 -3.26 -2.26
CA LEU A 71 -6.56 -4.59 -1.70
C LEU A 71 -8.02 -4.77 -1.24
N SER A 72 -8.67 -3.71 -0.74
CA SER A 72 -10.06 -3.78 -0.27
C SER A 72 -11.06 -3.99 -1.41
N ALA A 73 -12.29 -4.42 -1.11
CA ALA A 73 -13.36 -4.48 -2.10
C ALA A 73 -13.87 -3.07 -2.44
N ALA A 74 -13.98 -2.19 -1.44
CA ALA A 74 -14.42 -0.80 -1.57
C ALA A 74 -13.59 0.01 -2.58
N GLY A 75 -12.29 -0.27 -2.69
CA GLY A 75 -11.44 0.43 -3.65
C GLY A 75 -11.28 1.90 -3.32
N THR A 76 -11.32 2.76 -4.34
CA THR A 76 -11.30 4.23 -4.18
C THR A 76 -12.70 4.87 -4.23
N GLY A 77 -13.76 4.05 -4.26
CA GLY A 77 -15.12 4.48 -4.62
C GLY A 77 -15.33 4.82 -6.11
N LYS A 78 -14.26 5.14 -6.85
CA LYS A 78 -14.29 5.34 -8.32
C LYS A 78 -13.83 4.12 -9.10
N GLN A 79 -12.98 3.32 -8.48
CA GLN A 79 -12.40 2.11 -9.03
C GLN A 79 -12.47 1.03 -7.97
N ALA A 80 -13.08 -0.11 -8.30
CA ALA A 80 -13.15 -1.27 -7.40
C ALA A 80 -11.75 -1.83 -7.14
N GLY A 81 -11.53 -2.29 -5.90
CA GLY A 81 -10.28 -2.95 -5.51
C GLY A 81 -10.34 -4.46 -5.72
N TYR A 82 -9.39 -5.18 -5.12
CA TYR A 82 -9.18 -6.61 -5.34
C TYR A 82 -10.25 -7.48 -4.66
N GLY A 83 -10.68 -7.07 -3.47
CA GLY A 83 -11.60 -7.82 -2.62
C GLY A 83 -10.92 -8.80 -1.65
N LEU A 84 -9.74 -8.47 -1.14
CA LEU A 84 -9.08 -9.23 -0.07
C LEU A 84 -9.92 -9.19 1.21
N VAL A 85 -10.41 -8.00 1.55
CA VAL A 85 -11.31 -7.68 2.68
C VAL A 85 -12.41 -6.70 2.22
N PRO A 86 -13.52 -6.53 2.97
CA PRO A 86 -14.59 -5.60 2.59
C PRO A 86 -14.11 -4.15 2.39
N ASP A 87 -13.36 -3.60 3.35
CA ASP A 87 -12.86 -2.22 3.31
C ASP A 87 -11.41 -2.10 3.85
N ASP A 88 -10.73 -0.98 3.60
CA ASP A 88 -9.38 -0.68 4.11
C ASP A 88 -9.40 -0.08 5.53
N ASP A 89 -10.55 -0.07 6.19
CA ASP A 89 -10.74 0.51 7.51
C ASP A 89 -10.01 -0.27 8.64
N HIS A 90 -10.05 0.29 9.84
CA HIS A 90 -9.41 -0.32 11.01
C HIS A 90 -10.07 -1.61 11.51
N LEU A 91 -11.31 -1.90 11.09
CA LEU A 91 -12.03 -3.11 11.49
C LEU A 91 -11.54 -4.32 10.69
N HIS A 92 -11.32 -4.12 9.39
CA HIS A 92 -10.97 -5.20 8.46
C HIS A 92 -9.47 -5.25 8.11
N MET A 93 -8.75 -4.13 8.23
CA MET A 93 -7.34 -4.05 7.83
C MET A 93 -6.46 -3.39 8.90
N ALA A 94 -5.66 -4.20 9.59
CA ALA A 94 -4.57 -3.69 10.41
C ALA A 94 -3.44 -3.16 9.49
N LYS A 95 -2.95 -1.96 9.81
CA LYS A 95 -1.89 -1.27 9.05
C LYS A 95 -0.73 -0.93 10.00
N PRO A 96 0.12 -1.92 10.35
CA PRO A 96 1.28 -1.70 11.20
C PRO A 96 2.23 -0.66 10.60
N GLU A 97 3.11 -0.11 11.43
CA GLU A 97 4.13 0.83 10.97
C GLU A 97 5.02 0.19 9.88
N PRO A 98 5.34 0.92 8.79
CA PRO A 98 6.21 0.40 7.73
C PRO A 98 7.59 -0.01 8.24
N VAL A 99 8.09 -1.14 7.76
CA VAL A 99 9.44 -1.62 8.05
C VAL A 99 10.41 -1.06 7.01
N ILE A 100 11.37 -0.25 7.46
CA ILE A 100 12.49 0.22 6.64
C ILE A 100 13.67 -0.70 6.89
N HIS A 101 14.07 -1.43 5.84
CA HIS A 101 15.20 -2.35 5.88
C HIS A 101 16.52 -1.61 5.70
N HIS A 102 17.58 -2.08 6.33
CA HIS A 102 18.93 -1.54 6.10
C HIS A 102 19.47 -2.01 4.74
N HIS A 103 20.01 -1.07 3.95
CA HIS A 103 20.62 -1.36 2.66
C HIS A 103 22.05 -1.89 2.81
N HIS A 104 22.33 -3.03 2.20
CA HIS A 104 23.66 -3.61 2.09
C HIS A 104 24.16 -3.57 0.63
N LYS A 105 25.48 -3.43 0.45
CA LYS A 105 26.11 -3.38 -0.88
C LYS A 105 25.69 -4.58 -1.74
N GLY A 106 25.26 -4.31 -2.97
CA GLY A 106 24.82 -5.34 -3.93
C GLY A 106 23.32 -5.66 -3.88
N GLN A 107 22.57 -5.11 -2.92
CA GLN A 107 21.12 -5.25 -2.90
C GLN A 107 20.46 -4.28 -3.87
N GLN A 108 19.35 -4.71 -4.47
CA GLN A 108 18.49 -3.84 -5.27
C GLN A 108 17.39 -3.25 -4.39
N PRO A 109 17.10 -1.94 -4.51
CA PRO A 109 16.02 -1.32 -3.76
C PRO A 109 14.69 -1.96 -4.16
N ARG A 110 13.84 -2.22 -3.18
CA ARG A 110 12.56 -2.89 -3.39
C ARG A 110 11.54 -2.47 -2.34
N MET A 111 10.28 -2.61 -2.70
CA MET A 111 9.14 -2.35 -1.85
C MET A 111 8.16 -3.49 -2.03
N TRP A 112 7.62 -4.00 -0.93
CA TRP A 112 6.67 -5.11 -0.95
C TRP A 112 5.68 -5.00 0.20
N LEU A 113 4.58 -5.73 0.08
CA LEU A 113 3.58 -5.86 1.12
C LEU A 113 3.70 -7.27 1.71
N GLU A 114 3.74 -7.33 3.03
CA GLU A 114 3.54 -8.57 3.78
C GLU A 114 2.09 -8.61 4.24
N ILE A 115 1.39 -9.70 3.91
CA ILE A 115 -0.03 -9.88 4.20
C ILE A 115 -0.15 -11.07 5.15
N THR A 116 -0.60 -10.79 6.38
CA THR A 116 -0.90 -11.82 7.37
C THR A 116 -2.40 -12.00 7.45
N THR A 117 -2.85 -13.22 7.28
CA THR A 117 -4.25 -13.62 7.39
C THR A 117 -4.41 -14.44 8.66
N GLU A 118 -5.34 -14.07 9.54
CA GLU A 118 -5.76 -14.98 10.60
C GLU A 118 -6.55 -16.10 9.91
N THR A 119 -6.00 -17.31 9.91
CA THR A 119 -6.77 -18.47 9.43
C THR A 119 -7.77 -18.79 10.53
N PRO A 120 -9.09 -18.87 10.24
CA PRO A 120 -10.02 -19.41 11.21
C PRO A 120 -9.57 -20.83 11.57
N GLN A 121 -9.47 -21.12 12.87
CA GLN A 121 -9.32 -22.49 13.37
C GLN A 121 -10.57 -23.32 13.08
#